data_AF-A0A5R8WGV4-F1
#
_entry.id   AF-A0A5R8WGV4-F1
#
_cell.length_a   1.000
_cell.length_b   1.000
_cell.length_c   1.000
_cell.angle_alpha   90.00
_cell.angle_beta   90.00
_cell.angle_gamma   90.00
#
_symmetry.space_group_name_H-M   'P 1'
#
loop_
_entity.id
_entity.type
_entity.pdbx_description
1 polymer ?
#
loop_
_entity_poly.entity_id
_entity_poly.type
_entity_poly.pdbx_seq_one_letter_code
_entity_poly.pdbx_strand_id
1 'polypeptide(L)'
;MPLSPDRDNKQAVFPQLPQLLVPGIQKITTDEALRQAPGTPVVMLRPVPVRVRGATGYAIAYTVTHVLVAGPSDGGYQAWWEASWLVRKLRSADLREF
;
A
#
# COMPACT_ATOMS: atom_id res chain seq x y z
N MET A 1 44.72 4.59 16.30
CA MET A 1 43.48 4.16 16.99
C MET A 1 42.30 4.47 16.08
N PRO A 2 41.44 3.50 15.71
CA PRO A 2 40.19 3.81 15.03
C PRO A 2 39.07 4.05 16.05
N LEU A 3 38.25 5.07 15.81
CA LEU A 3 37.07 5.40 16.61
C LEU A 3 35.89 4.48 16.21
N SER A 4 35.19 3.98 17.23
CA SER A 4 33.98 3.16 17.13
C SER A 4 32.78 3.90 16.49
N PRO A 5 31.81 3.18 15.90
CA PRO A 5 30.74 3.77 15.12
C PRO A 5 29.60 4.30 16.00
N ASP A 6 29.16 5.51 15.68
CA ASP A 6 27.94 6.12 16.21
C ASP A 6 26.72 5.33 15.70
N ARG A 7 25.97 4.80 16.66
CA ARG A 7 24.71 4.07 16.48
C ARG A 7 23.60 5.04 16.88
N ASP A 8 22.47 4.95 16.17
CA ASP A 8 21.21 5.63 16.46
C ASP A 8 20.99 7.04 15.87
N ASN A 9 20.67 7.08 14.56
CA ASN A 9 19.47 7.78 14.09
C ASN A 9 19.13 7.38 12.64
N LYS A 10 18.71 6.12 12.42
CA LYS A 10 18.08 5.75 11.14
C LYS A 10 16.61 6.17 11.19
N GLN A 11 16.35 7.44 10.93
CA GLN A 11 15.10 7.83 10.31
C GLN A 11 15.02 7.05 8.99
N ALA A 12 14.14 6.05 8.94
CA ALA A 12 13.83 5.34 7.72
C ALA A 12 13.19 6.36 6.76
N VAL A 13 14.04 7.03 5.97
CA VAL A 13 13.60 7.79 4.81
C VAL A 13 13.07 6.77 3.83
N PHE A 14 11.76 6.51 3.90
CA PHE A 14 11.07 5.70 2.91
C PHE A 14 11.24 6.40 1.56
N PRO A 15 11.89 5.76 0.57
CA PRO A 15 11.98 6.34 -0.76
C PRO A 15 10.57 6.49 -1.30
N GLN A 16 10.22 7.74 -1.63
CA GLN A 16 8.92 8.11 -2.20
C GLN A 16 8.63 7.22 -3.40
N LEU A 17 7.56 6.42 -3.27
CA LEU A 17 7.12 5.50 -4.31
C LEU A 17 6.64 6.24 -5.57
N PRO A 18 6.74 5.61 -6.76
CA PRO A 18 6.44 6.28 -8.02
C PRO A 18 4.97 6.68 -8.08
N GLN A 19 4.75 7.94 -8.42
CA GLN A 19 3.51 8.71 -8.33
C GLN A 19 2.45 8.37 -9.40
N LEU A 20 2.26 7.09 -9.74
CA LEU A 20 1.42 6.71 -10.87
C LEU A 20 -0.08 6.56 -10.55
N LEU A 21 -0.61 7.31 -9.58
CA LEU A 21 -2.05 7.34 -9.30
C LEU A 21 -2.46 8.74 -8.83
N VAL A 22 -2.91 9.57 -9.78
CA VAL A 22 -3.54 10.90 -9.65
C VAL A 22 -2.80 11.91 -8.72
N PRO A 23 -2.13 12.93 -9.27
CA PRO A 23 -1.34 13.87 -8.48
C PRO A 23 -2.26 14.72 -7.58
N GLY A 24 -2.28 14.42 -6.28
CA GLY A 24 -2.80 15.32 -5.25
C GLY A 24 -3.68 14.66 -4.18
N ILE A 25 -4.53 13.70 -4.56
CA ILE A 25 -5.57 13.18 -3.65
C ILE A 25 -5.07 12.01 -2.78
N GLN A 26 -3.98 11.33 -3.17
CA GLN A 26 -3.62 10.02 -2.62
C GLN A 26 -2.58 10.01 -1.50
N LYS A 27 -1.80 11.08 -1.31
CA LYS A 27 -0.66 11.03 -0.38
C LYS A 27 -1.08 11.11 1.09
N ILE A 28 -2.12 11.89 1.39
CA ILE A 28 -2.59 12.10 2.76
C ILE A 28 -3.33 10.86 3.27
N THR A 29 -4.28 10.33 2.49
CA THR A 29 -5.08 9.15 2.87
C THR A 29 -4.23 7.88 2.99
N THR A 30 -3.17 7.75 2.17
CA THR A 30 -2.25 6.62 2.27
C THR A 30 -1.35 6.71 3.50
N ASP A 31 -0.82 7.89 3.84
CA ASP A 31 0.04 8.07 5.03
C ASP A 31 -0.75 7.79 6.32
N GLU A 32 -1.99 8.28 6.39
CA GLU A 32 -2.87 8.02 7.52
C GLU A 32 -3.22 6.53 7.63
N ALA A 33 -3.56 5.87 6.52
CA ALA A 33 -3.86 4.44 6.53
C ALA A 33 -2.63 3.59 6.90
N LEU A 34 -1.42 4.00 6.52
CA LEU A 34 -0.17 3.32 6.92
C LEU A 34 0.06 3.41 8.44
N ARG A 35 -0.30 4.52 9.09
CA ARG A 35 -0.22 4.65 10.56
C ARG A 35 -1.21 3.75 11.29
N GLN A 36 -2.32 3.41 10.65
CA GLN A 36 -3.34 2.51 11.17
C GLN A 36 -3.04 1.03 10.88
N ALA A 37 -1.82 0.70 10.41
CA ALA A 37 -1.46 -0.67 10.09
C ALA A 37 -1.57 -1.59 11.33
N PRO A 38 -2.10 -2.80 11.17
CA PRO A 38 -2.22 -3.79 12.25
C PRO A 38 -0.86 -4.42 12.65
N GLY A 39 0.26 -3.80 12.30
CA GLY A 39 1.63 -4.30 12.48
C GLY A 39 2.62 -3.45 11.69
N THR A 40 3.81 -3.97 11.39
CA THR A 40 4.80 -3.29 10.55
C THR A 40 4.42 -3.40 9.07
N PRO A 41 4.04 -2.30 8.40
CA PRO A 41 3.68 -2.34 6.99
C PRO A 41 4.94 -2.36 6.11
N VAL A 42 4.92 -3.20 5.08
CA VAL A 42 5.88 -3.20 3.97
C VAL A 42 5.22 -2.54 2.78
N VAL A 43 5.75 -1.40 2.35
CA VAL A 43 5.19 -0.63 1.24
C VAL A 43 5.66 -1.20 -0.10
N MET A 44 4.74 -1.36 -1.06
CA MET A 44 5.04 -1.97 -2.35
C MET A 44 5.66 -0.96 -3.31
N LEU A 45 6.71 -1.38 -4.03
CA LEU A 45 7.35 -0.55 -5.06
C LEU A 45 6.42 -0.17 -6.20
N ARG A 46 5.49 -1.08 -6.53
CA ARG A 46 4.51 -0.91 -7.60
C ARG A 46 3.15 -1.38 -7.10
N PRO A 47 2.09 -0.56 -7.26
CA PRO A 47 0.74 -1.00 -6.98
C PRO A 47 0.39 -2.24 -7.81
N VAL A 48 -0.31 -3.19 -7.20
CA VAL A 48 -0.74 -4.44 -7.86
C VAL A 48 -2.26 -4.43 -7.97
N PRO A 49 -2.85 -4.67 -9.16
CA PRO A 49 -4.30 -4.78 -9.28
C PRO A 49 -4.81 -5.98 -8.50
N VAL A 50 -5.82 -5.75 -7.67
CA VAL A 50 -6.44 -6.75 -6.81
C VAL A 50 -7.95 -6.65 -6.85
N ARG A 51 -8.60 -7.75 -6.50
CA ARG A 51 -10.03 -7.82 -6.25
C ARG A 51 -10.27 -8.14 -4.79
N VAL A 52 -11.18 -7.39 -4.17
CA VAL A 52 -11.55 -7.50 -2.76
C VAL A 52 -13.06 -7.47 -2.64
N ARG A 53 -13.67 -8.51 -2.08
CA ARG A 53 -15.12 -8.62 -1.86
C ARG A 53 -16.00 -8.26 -3.08
N GLY A 54 -15.49 -8.48 -4.29
CA GLY A 54 -16.19 -8.19 -5.54
C GLY A 54 -15.77 -6.89 -6.23
N ALA A 55 -15.17 -5.93 -5.52
CA ALA A 55 -14.67 -4.67 -6.06
C ALA A 55 -13.19 -4.76 -6.50
N THR A 56 -12.81 -3.94 -7.48
CA THR A 56 -11.42 -3.85 -7.98
C THR A 56 -10.70 -2.67 -7.34
N GLY A 57 -9.45 -2.88 -6.96
CA GLY A 57 -8.58 -1.83 -6.42
C GLY A 57 -7.11 -2.16 -6.66
N TYR A 58 -6.24 -1.44 -5.97
CA TYR A 58 -4.80 -1.61 -6.05
C TYR A 58 -4.21 -1.87 -4.67
N ALA A 59 -3.49 -2.97 -4.51
CA ALA A 59 -2.68 -3.22 -3.34
C ALA A 59 -1.42 -2.36 -3.39
N ILE A 60 -1.17 -1.60 -2.31
CA ILE A 60 -0.06 -0.62 -2.23
C ILE A 60 0.89 -0.88 -1.05
N ALA A 61 0.45 -1.59 -0.01
CA ALA A 61 1.29 -2.06 1.09
C ALA A 61 0.74 -3.37 1.65
N TYR A 62 1.53 -4.08 2.45
CA TYR A 62 1.08 -5.29 3.12
C TYR A 62 1.71 -5.43 4.49
N THR A 63 1.02 -6.11 5.39
CA THR A 63 1.56 -6.71 6.60
C THR A 63 1.52 -8.23 6.44
N VAL A 64 1.90 -8.97 7.47
CA VAL A 64 1.79 -10.44 7.48
C VAL A 64 0.34 -10.91 7.28
N THR A 65 -0.63 -10.14 7.80
CA THR A 65 -2.04 -10.57 7.86
C THR A 65 -2.98 -9.75 6.98
N HIS A 66 -2.60 -8.52 6.62
CA HIS A 66 -3.46 -7.59 5.90
C HIS A 66 -2.76 -6.96 4.71
N VAL A 67 -3.53 -6.51 3.72
CA VAL A 67 -3.07 -5.77 2.55
C VAL A 67 -3.77 -4.41 2.55
N LEU A 68 -3.00 -3.35 2.37
CA LEU A 68 -3.53 -2.01 2.18
C LEU A 68 -3.96 -1.87 0.73
N VAL A 69 -5.25 -1.65 0.53
CA VAL A 69 -5.88 -1.54 -0.79
C VAL A 69 -6.40 -0.13 -0.98
N ALA A 70 -6.11 0.43 -2.14
CA ALA A 70 -6.59 1.73 -2.58
C ALA A 70 -7.56 1.56 -3.75
N GLY A 71 -8.72 2.21 -3.69
CA GLY A 71 -9.78 1.99 -4.67
C GLY A 71 -10.99 2.90 -4.49
N PRO A 72 -11.94 2.85 -5.44
CA PRO A 72 -13.20 3.56 -5.32
C PRO A 72 -14.04 2.98 -4.17
N SER A 73 -14.67 3.88 -3.42
CA SER A 73 -15.61 3.61 -2.34
C SER A 73 -16.78 4.60 -2.43
N ASP A 74 -17.86 4.35 -1.68
CA ASP A 74 -19.14 5.07 -1.72
C ASP A 74 -19.06 6.58 -1.36
N GLY A 75 -17.86 7.12 -1.14
CA GLY A 75 -17.58 8.55 -0.91
C GLY A 75 -16.34 9.08 -1.63
N GLY A 76 -15.80 8.34 -2.60
CA GLY A 76 -14.60 8.72 -3.36
C GLY A 76 -13.49 7.67 -3.30
N TYR A 77 -12.27 8.11 -3.57
CA TYR A 77 -11.11 7.23 -3.58
C TYR A 77 -10.50 7.13 -2.17
N GLN A 78 -10.42 5.92 -1.60
CA GLN A 78 -9.92 5.71 -0.24
C GLN A 78 -8.90 4.57 -0.19
N ALA A 79 -8.13 4.52 0.90
CA ALA A 79 -7.21 3.41 1.20
C ALA A 79 -7.63 2.74 2.52
N TRP A 80 -7.69 1.41 2.55
CA TRP A 80 -8.11 0.65 3.73
C TRP A 80 -7.38 -0.70 3.83
N TRP A 81 -7.23 -1.19 5.06
CA TRP A 81 -6.64 -2.49 5.33
C TRP A 81 -7.68 -3.60 5.18
N GLU A 82 -7.33 -4.63 4.41
CA GLU A 82 -8.14 -5.83 4.25
C GLU A 82 -7.35 -7.08 4.58
N ALA A 83 -8.02 -8.07 5.15
CA ALA A 83 -7.37 -9.32 5.50
C ALA A 83 -6.86 -10.02 4.23
N SER A 84 -5.63 -10.52 4.25
CA SER A 84 -4.95 -11.03 3.05
C SER A 84 -5.70 -12.17 2.36
N TRP A 85 -6.44 -12.98 3.12
CA TRP A 85 -7.27 -14.07 2.62
C TRP A 85 -8.52 -13.60 1.85
N LEU A 86 -8.92 -12.33 1.97
CA LEU A 86 -10.00 -11.70 1.20
C LEU A 86 -9.51 -10.99 -0.07
N VAL A 87 -8.19 -10.89 -0.27
CA VAL A 87 -7.58 -10.18 -1.38
C VAL A 87 -7.11 -11.16 -2.44
N ARG A 88 -7.64 -11.02 -3.66
CA ARG A 88 -7.21 -11.81 -4.81
C ARG A 88 -6.40 -10.96 -5.77
N LYS A 89 -5.18 -11.38 -6.06
CA LYS A 89 -4.36 -10.75 -7.10
C LYS A 89 -4.99 -11.00 -8.47
N LEU A 90 -5.21 -9.94 -9.24
CA LEU A 90 -5.63 -10.03 -10.63
C LEU A 90 -4.40 -10.25 -11.51
N ARG A 91 -4.49 -11.19 -12.46
CA ARG A 91 -3.45 -11.35 -13.48
C ARG A 91 -3.78 -10.43 -14.66
N SER A 92 -2.78 -10.14 -15.48
CA SER A 92 -2.94 -9.31 -16.68
C SER A 92 -3.98 -9.86 -17.68
N ALA A 93 -4.32 -11.15 -17.60
CA ALA A 93 -5.40 -11.76 -18.38
C ALA A 93 -6.80 -11.41 -17.85
N ASP A 94 -6.97 -11.27 -16.52
CA ASP A 94 -8.25 -10.95 -15.87
C ASP A 94 -8.65 -9.48 -16.07
N LEU A 95 -7.73 -8.65 -16.54
CA LEU A 95 -7.95 -7.23 -16.85
C LEU A 95 -8.55 -6.97 -18.25
N ARG A 96 -8.71 -8.02 -19.08
CA ARG A 96 -9.24 -7.91 -20.45
C ARG A 96 -10.73 -8.22 -20.59
N GLU A 97 -11.39 -8.67 -19.53
CA GLU A 97 -12.82 -9.05 -19.57
C GLU A 97 -13.77 -7.91 -19.16
N PHE A 98 -13.32 -6.65 -19.20
CA PHE A 98 -14.14 -5.47 -18.93
C PHE A 98 -13.88 -4.35 -19.92
#